data_AF-A0A351L055-F1
#
_entry.id   AF-A0A351L055-F1
#
_cell.length_a   1.000
_cell.length_b   1.000
_cell.length_c   1.000
_cell.angle_alpha   90.00
_cell.angle_beta   90.00
_cell.angle_gamma   90.00
#
_symmetry.space_group_name_H-M   'P 1'
#
loop_
_entity.id
_entity.type
_entity.pdbx_description
1 polymer ?
#
loop_
_entity_poly.entity_id
_entity_poly.type
_entity_poly.pdbx_seq_one_letter_code
_entity_poly.pdbx_strand_id
1 'polypeptide(L)' 'MSLEDRAKATAKNIEGKAQEALGNVSGDPEDKTEGKAKQGEASVRHGVEDLKDKAKDMIDRA' A
#
# COMPACT_ATOMS: atom_id res chain seq x y z
N MET A 1 31.53 -0.85 -26.74
CA MET A 1 30.17 -0.29 -26.65
C MET A 1 30.16 1.03 -27.37
N SER A 2 29.28 1.20 -28.35
CA SER A 2 29.21 2.37 -29.24
C SER A 2 28.52 3.56 -28.54
N LEU A 3 28.68 4.77 -29.08
CA LEU A 3 27.92 5.96 -28.66
C LEU A 3 26.41 5.74 -28.80
N GLU A 4 25.99 4.96 -29.79
CA GLU A 4 24.60 4.59 -30.01
C GLU A 4 24.03 3.72 -28.88
N ASP A 5 24.85 2.80 -28.31
CA ASP A 5 24.44 2.00 -27.14
C ASP A 5 24.19 2.89 -25.92
N ARG A 6 25.03 3.92 -25.72
CA ARG A 6 24.87 4.88 -24.62
C ARG A 6 23.63 5.75 -24.79
N ALA A 7 23.35 6.20 -26.01
CA ALA A 7 22.14 6.97 -26.33
C ALA A 7 20.87 6.14 -26.11
N LYS A 8 20.86 4.87 -26.55
CA LYS A 8 19.74 3.94 -26.36
C LYS A 8 19.50 3.61 -24.89
N ALA A 9 20.58 3.45 -24.11
CA ALA A 9 20.48 3.24 -22.67
C ALA A 9 19.89 4.48 -21.96
N THR A 10 20.27 5.68 -22.38
CA THR A 10 19.75 6.93 -21.82
C THR A 10 18.27 7.13 -22.14
N ALA A 11 17.86 6.86 -23.39
CA ALA A 11 16.46 6.91 -23.80
C ALA A 11 15.59 5.93 -22.98
N LYS A 12 16.05 4.68 -22.82
CA LYS A 12 15.37 3.67 -21.99
C LYS A 12 15.25 4.09 -20.52
N ASN A 13 16.26 4.74 -19.95
CA ASN A 13 16.20 5.25 -18.59
C ASN A 13 15.16 6.38 -18.43
N ILE A 14 15.00 7.24 -19.43
CA ILE A 14 14.00 8.31 -19.41
C ILE A 14 12.59 7.73 -19.54
N GLU A 15 12.39 6.78 -20.46
CA GLU A 15 11.13 6.05 -20.62
C GLU A 15 10.74 5.29 -19.35
N GLY A 16 11.69 4.58 -18.74
CA GLY A 16 11.48 3.88 -17.47
C GLY A 16 11.07 4.83 -16.35
N LYS A 17 11.74 5.99 -16.20
CA LYS A 17 11.35 7.01 -15.21
C LYS A 17 9.96 7.60 -15.48
N ALA A 18 9.58 7.77 -16.75
CA ALA A 18 8.24 8.23 -17.11
C ALA A 18 7.17 7.18 -16.76
N GLN A 19 7.45 5.90 -16.99
CA GLN A 19 6.57 4.79 -16.57
C GLN A 19 6.49 4.67 -15.04
N GLU A 20 7.59 4.84 -14.32
CA GLU A 20 7.59 4.86 -12.85
C GLU A 20 6.80 6.06 -12.31
N ALA A 21 6.93 7.24 -12.91
CA ALA A 21 6.15 8.42 -12.53
C ALA A 21 4.65 8.20 -12.82
N LEU A 22 4.33 7.64 -13.99
CA LEU A 22 2.95 7.28 -14.34
C LEU A 22 2.40 6.18 -13.43
N GLY A 23 3.19 5.18 -13.04
CA GLY A 23 2.76 4.12 -12.12
C GLY A 23 2.52 4.63 -10.70
N ASN A 24 3.42 5.48 -10.20
CA ASN A 24 3.26 6.14 -8.90
C ASN A 24 2.08 7.12 -8.87
N VAL A 25 1.79 7.79 -9.99
CA VAL A 25 0.61 8.65 -10.16
C VAL A 25 -0.67 7.85 -10.39
N SER A 26 -0.59 6.75 -11.15
CA SER A 26 -1.71 5.87 -11.51
C SER A 26 -2.33 5.26 -10.26
N GLY A 27 -1.50 4.94 -9.25
CA GLY A 27 -1.95 4.55 -7.91
C GLY A 27 -3.27 3.81 -7.95
N ASP A 28 -3.24 2.62 -8.55
CA ASP A 28 -4.39 1.92 -9.12
C ASP A 28 -5.65 2.13 -8.26
N PRO A 29 -6.75 2.64 -8.85
CA PRO A 29 -7.96 2.93 -8.10
C PRO A 29 -8.50 1.69 -7.36
N GLU A 30 -8.21 0.50 -7.87
CA GLU A 30 -8.47 -0.77 -7.19
C GLU A 30 -7.66 -0.92 -5.90
N ASP A 31 -6.34 -0.68 -5.92
CA ASP A 31 -5.46 -0.76 -4.74
C ASP A 31 -5.81 0.29 -3.67
N LYS A 32 -6.17 1.51 -4.07
CA LYS A 32 -6.63 2.54 -3.13
C LYS A 32 -7.95 2.17 -2.46
N THR A 33 -8.84 1.51 -3.20
CA THR A 33 -10.15 1.09 -2.69
C THR A 33 -10.01 -0.13 -1.77
N GLU A 34 -9.18 -1.09 -2.17
CA GLU A 34 -8.86 -2.28 -1.37
C GLU A 34 -8.12 -1.89 -0.08
N GLY A 35 -7.18 -0.95 -0.15
CA GLY A 35 -6.49 -0.41 1.03
C GLY A 35 -7.44 0.25 2.03
N LYS A 36 -8.41 1.04 1.56
CA LYS A 36 -9.44 1.65 2.43
C LYS A 36 -10.39 0.61 3.02
N ALA A 37 -10.79 -0.40 2.24
CA ALA A 37 -11.64 -1.49 2.73
C ALA A 37 -10.93 -2.30 3.83
N LYS A 38 -9.65 -2.65 3.62
CA LYS A 38 -8.81 -3.34 4.61
C LYS A 38 -8.64 -2.51 5.89
N GLN A 39 -8.47 -1.20 5.80
CA GLN A 39 -8.40 -0.32 6.98
C GLN A 39 -9.72 -0.27 7.76
N GLY A 40 -10.86 -0.27 7.06
CA GLY A 40 -12.18 -0.35 7.69
C GLY A 40 -12.39 -1.68 8.43
N GLU A 41 -12.04 -2.79 7.80
CA GLU A 41 -12.14 -4.11 8.42
C GLU A 41 -11.23 -4.24 9.64
N ALA A 42 -9.98 -3.76 9.54
CA ALA A 42 -9.04 -3.76 10.65
C ALA A 42 -9.55 -2.96 11.86
N SER A 43 -10.17 -1.79 11.61
CA SER A 43 -10.73 -0.95 12.68
C SER A 43 -11.87 -1.64 13.42
N VAL A 44 -12.75 -2.35 12.69
CA VAL A 44 -13.86 -3.11 13.29
C VAL A 44 -13.33 -4.27 14.12
N ARG A 45 -12.36 -5.03 13.60
CA ARG A 45 -11.75 -6.14 14.35
C ARG A 45 -11.10 -5.67 15.63
N HIS A 46 -10.31 -4.59 15.58
CA HIS A 46 -9.69 -4.00 16.77
C HIS A 46 -10.73 -3.55 17.80
N GLY A 47 -11.83 -2.90 17.38
CA GLY A 47 -12.89 -2.50 18.30
C GLY A 47 -13.58 -3.69 18.99
N VAL A 48 -13.74 -4.81 18.30
CA VAL A 48 -14.28 -6.05 18.87
C VAL A 48 -13.29 -6.70 19.83
N GLU A 49 -12.00 -6.71 19.48
CA GLU A 49 -10.93 -7.27 20.32
C GLU A 49 -10.78 -6.47 21.63
N ASP A 50 -10.75 -5.14 21.56
CA ASP A 50 -10.70 -4.25 22.73
C ASP A 50 -11.88 -4.47 23.69
N LEU A 51 -13.09 -4.69 23.15
CA LEU A 51 -14.28 -5.00 23.95
C LEU A 51 -14.16 -6.36 24.64
N LYS A 52 -13.63 -7.36 23.93
CA LYS A 52 -13.41 -8.70 24.46
C LYS A 52 -12.36 -8.70 25.57
N ASP A 53 -11.27 -7.97 25.36
CA ASP A 53 -10.19 -7.82 26.34
C ASP A 53 -10.70 -7.10 27.59
N LYS A 54 -11.48 -6.01 27.45
CA LYS A 54 -12.11 -5.33 28.60
C LYS A 54 -13.05 -6.24 29.38
N ALA A 55 -13.86 -7.05 28.70
CA ALA A 55 -14.76 -7.98 29.35
C ALA A 55 -13.99 -9.06 30.12
N LYS A 56 -12.90 -9.55 29.55
CA LYS A 56 -12.02 -10.53 30.20
C LYS A 56 -11.32 -9.93 31.42
N ASP A 57 -10.78 -8.71 31.30
CA ASP A 57 -10.14 -7.99 32.41
C ASP A 57 -11.07 -7.76 33.60
N MET A 58 -12.37 -7.52 33.34
CA MET A 58 -13.38 -7.37 34.39
C MET A 58 -13.71 -8.70 35.09
N ILE A 59 -13.73 -9.81 34.33
CA ILE A 59 -13.95 -11.15 34.89
C ILE A 59 -12.74 -11.61 35.69
N ASP A 60 -11.52 -11.40 35.20
CA ASP A 60 -10.28 -11.81 35.88
C ASP A 60 -10.01 -10.98 37.16
N ARG A 61 -10.61 -9.79 37.28
CA ARG A 61 -10.53 -8.93 38.49
C ARG A 61 -11.66 -9.14 39.50
N ALA A 62 -12.69 -9.91 39.17
CA ALA A 62 -13.82 -10.23 40.06
C ALA A 62 -13.55 -11.52 40.85
#